data_AF-A0AAD7UAI1-F1
#
_entry.id   AF-A0AAD7UAI1-F1
#
_cell.length_a   1.000
_cell.length_b   1.000
_cell.length_c   1.000
_cell.angle_alpha   90.00
_cell.angle_beta   90.00
_cell.angle_gamma   90.00
#
_symmetry.space_group_name_H-M   'P 1'
#
loop_
_entity.id
_entity.type
_entity.pdbx_description
1 polymer ?
#
loop_
_entity_poly.entity_id
_entity_poly.type
_entity_poly.pdbx_seq_one_letter_code
_entity_poly.pdbx_strand_id
1 'polypeptide(L)'
;MTDKSAAYSGPKVVHPPLGVVVGGALAAIGVMYASWALWSPARPCLLELECLSLEDGWARHCFGLISTLVVVWALTLIYGPGVIDRIWSIEPPLVVWHAYLSQPSPLRLLMACLATAWGTRLTYNFYIKGGYTHEDYRWAEVRRWYPGWRFQVMNAVFVVAFQQFLLTSIATPAFVVVDGRISPIDWALAGAFVLLFVGETVADFQMFQFQAAKARGETNSKFVRTGLWQFSRHPNYFCEVCLWWVFYAFTKTLNWSILGPVYLTVLFVAPGASLDLTEAISLGKYPEYAEHKKKVPKFLPITLRHVYILYFASHIPATLFLDSQALLPRDAFPRFATDLADFHVRRHGDVLMADPPLWFKSLVACEFFVQLPFFFVALWALFYEKYSPTVSMLFVAYGAHVATTLVPILATFLASPGVPSLLFAIYAPYFIIPLSLIFYFLPWSTSS
;
A
#
# COMPACT_ATOMS: atom_id res chain seq x y z
N MET A 1 -33.08 -36.56 -15.32
CA MET A 1 -33.18 -35.10 -15.20
C MET A 1 -32.91 -34.73 -13.74
N THR A 2 -31.67 -34.40 -13.42
CA THR A 2 -31.28 -33.94 -12.08
C THR A 2 -31.49 -32.44 -12.00
N ASP A 3 -32.37 -32.03 -11.09
CA ASP A 3 -32.73 -30.66 -10.76
C ASP A 3 -31.48 -29.81 -10.45
N LYS A 4 -31.20 -28.83 -11.30
CA LYS A 4 -30.11 -27.85 -11.18
C LYS A 4 -30.65 -26.49 -10.73
N SER A 5 -31.41 -26.41 -9.64
CA SER A 5 -31.99 -25.13 -9.20
C SER A 5 -31.82 -24.77 -7.71
N ALA A 6 -30.99 -25.50 -6.96
CA ALA A 6 -30.48 -24.96 -5.68
C ALA A 6 -29.37 -23.93 -5.98
N ALA A 7 -29.78 -22.72 -6.40
CA ALA A 7 -28.88 -21.58 -6.46
C ALA A 7 -28.29 -21.35 -5.07
N TYR A 8 -26.99 -21.57 -4.91
CA TYR A 8 -26.27 -21.22 -3.70
C TYR A 8 -26.52 -19.75 -3.40
N SER A 9 -27.34 -19.47 -2.39
CA SER A 9 -27.56 -18.14 -1.81
C SER A 9 -26.35 -17.80 -0.94
N GLY A 10 -25.17 -17.78 -1.55
CA GLY A 10 -23.96 -17.27 -0.93
C GLY A 10 -24.22 -15.89 -0.32
N PRO A 11 -23.41 -15.47 0.66
CA PRO A 11 -23.64 -14.22 1.37
C PRO A 11 -23.92 -13.10 0.36
N LYS A 12 -25.13 -12.53 0.41
CA LYS A 12 -25.50 -11.38 -0.42
C LYS A 12 -24.42 -10.33 -0.20
N VAL A 13 -23.81 -9.85 -1.28
CA VAL A 13 -22.81 -8.79 -1.19
C VAL A 13 -23.47 -7.63 -0.46
N VAL A 14 -23.06 -7.38 0.77
CA VAL A 14 -23.57 -6.25 1.55
C VAL A 14 -22.96 -5.02 0.91
N HIS A 15 -23.73 -4.40 0.02
CA HIS A 15 -23.28 -3.20 -0.65
C HIS A 15 -23.35 -2.02 0.33
N PRO A 16 -22.36 -1.11 0.32
CA PRO A 16 -22.37 0.03 1.21
C PRO A 16 -23.59 0.93 0.91
N PRO A 17 -24.18 1.60 1.93
CA PRO A 17 -25.20 2.60 1.70
C PRO A 17 -24.65 3.72 0.80
N LEU A 18 -25.48 4.25 -0.12
CA LEU A 18 -25.06 5.30 -1.05
C LEU A 18 -24.44 6.51 -0.33
N GLY A 19 -25.03 6.94 0.79
CA GLY A 19 -24.53 8.05 1.59
C GLY A 19 -23.13 7.83 2.16
N VAL A 20 -22.77 6.57 2.49
CA VAL A 20 -21.42 6.23 2.97
C VAL A 20 -20.41 6.35 1.84
N VAL A 21 -20.74 5.87 0.65
CA VAL A 21 -19.84 5.95 -0.51
C VAL A 21 -19.66 7.38 -0.98
N VAL A 22 -20.76 8.13 -1.12
CA VAL A 22 -20.75 9.54 -1.54
C VAL A 22 -20.06 10.40 -0.49
N GLY A 23 -20.41 10.24 0.79
CA GLY A 23 -19.78 10.97 1.89
C GLY A 23 -18.28 10.69 2.00
N GLY A 24 -17.88 9.42 1.90
CA GLY A 24 -16.47 9.02 1.90
C GLY A 24 -15.70 9.59 0.71
N ALA A 25 -16.28 9.56 -0.49
CA ALA A 25 -15.69 10.15 -1.69
C ALA A 25 -15.53 11.67 -1.56
N LEU A 26 -16.55 12.39 -1.10
CA LEU A 26 -16.49 13.84 -0.89
C LEU A 26 -15.46 14.20 0.18
N ALA A 27 -15.39 13.44 1.28
CA ALA A 27 -14.38 13.65 2.31
C ALA A 27 -12.96 13.43 1.76
N ALA A 28 -12.74 12.38 0.97
CA ALA A 28 -11.45 12.10 0.34
C ALA A 28 -11.05 13.20 -0.66
N ILE A 29 -11.97 13.61 -1.54
CA ILE A 29 -11.77 14.72 -2.48
C ILE A 29 -11.43 15.99 -1.70
N GLY A 30 -12.18 16.30 -0.64
CA GLY A 30 -11.97 17.48 0.20
C GLY A 30 -10.59 17.49 0.87
N VAL A 31 -10.14 16.35 1.40
CA VAL A 31 -8.80 16.21 2.00
C VAL A 31 -7.69 16.35 0.95
N MET A 32 -7.81 15.67 -0.20
CA MET A 32 -6.86 15.82 -1.31
C MET A 32 -6.79 17.27 -1.77
N TYR A 33 -7.94 17.88 -2.06
CA TYR A 33 -8.03 19.28 -2.49
C TYR A 33 -7.46 20.24 -1.46
N ALA A 34 -7.83 20.11 -0.18
CA ALA A 34 -7.30 20.96 0.88
C ALA A 34 -5.78 20.80 1.03
N SER A 35 -5.25 19.57 0.89
CA SER A 35 -3.80 19.34 0.91
C SER A 35 -3.10 20.06 -0.24
N TRP A 36 -3.66 20.01 -1.45
CA TRP A 36 -3.10 20.73 -2.59
C TRP A 36 -3.20 22.24 -2.37
N ALA A 37 -4.31 22.73 -1.81
CA ALA A 37 -4.51 24.15 -1.54
C ALA A 37 -3.58 24.74 -0.48
N LEU A 38 -3.24 23.95 0.54
CA LEU A 38 -2.37 24.40 1.63
C LEU A 38 -0.89 24.33 1.27
N TRP A 39 -0.50 23.38 0.42
CA TRP A 39 0.91 23.07 0.16
C TRP A 39 1.39 23.37 -1.26
N SER A 40 0.48 23.72 -2.17
CA SER A 40 0.84 24.23 -3.49
C SER A 40 1.13 25.74 -3.43
N PRO A 41 2.18 26.23 -4.12
CA PRO A 41 2.40 27.66 -4.30
C PRO A 41 1.22 28.38 -4.99
N ALA A 42 0.32 27.64 -5.65
CA ALA A 42 -0.87 28.17 -6.31
C ALA A 42 -2.06 28.46 -5.37
N ARG A 43 -1.85 28.55 -4.05
CA ARG A 43 -2.91 28.89 -3.07
C ARG A 43 -3.77 30.11 -3.46
N PRO A 44 -3.21 31.24 -3.98
CA PRO A 44 -4.01 32.38 -4.43
C PRO A 44 -4.88 32.04 -5.65
N CYS A 45 -4.43 31.11 -6.49
CA CYS A 45 -5.05 30.76 -7.76
C CYS A 45 -6.22 29.77 -7.69
N LEU A 46 -6.43 29.12 -6.54
CA LEU A 46 -7.50 28.12 -6.40
C LEU A 46 -8.90 28.73 -6.24
N LEU A 47 -8.99 30.04 -5.98
CA LEU A 47 -10.25 30.75 -5.74
C LEU A 47 -10.53 31.88 -6.75
N GLU A 48 -9.57 32.24 -7.60
CA GLU A 48 -9.68 33.35 -8.55
C GLU A 48 -9.49 32.87 -9.99
N LEU A 49 -10.52 33.10 -10.83
CA LEU A 49 -10.54 32.74 -12.27
C LEU A 49 -9.42 33.43 -13.08
N GLU A 50 -8.87 34.53 -12.58
CA GLU A 50 -7.81 35.30 -13.26
C GLU A 50 -6.47 34.54 -13.33
N CYS A 51 -6.21 33.60 -12.42
CA CYS A 51 -5.01 32.74 -12.49
C CYS A 51 -5.04 31.72 -13.65
N LEU A 52 -6.15 31.60 -14.38
CA LEU A 52 -6.17 30.89 -15.67
C LEU A 52 -5.29 31.59 -16.72
N SER A 53 -4.97 32.87 -16.51
CA SER A 53 -4.02 33.64 -17.33
C SER A 53 -2.56 33.44 -16.89
N LEU A 54 -2.09 32.20 -17.02
CA LEU A 54 -0.74 31.82 -17.48
C LEU A 54 0.51 32.47 -16.80
N GLU A 55 1.09 31.73 -15.85
CA GLU A 55 2.54 31.41 -15.77
C GLU A 55 2.79 30.21 -14.82
N ASP A 56 1.96 30.04 -13.79
CA ASP A 56 2.07 28.97 -12.78
C ASP A 56 1.65 27.57 -13.30
N GLY A 57 2.50 26.56 -13.06
CA GLY A 57 2.26 25.17 -13.49
C GLY A 57 1.13 24.46 -12.74
N TRP A 58 0.89 24.80 -11.49
CA TRP A 58 -0.19 24.21 -10.70
C TRP A 58 -1.56 24.73 -11.12
N ALA A 59 -1.69 26.01 -11.45
CA ALA A 59 -2.93 26.57 -11.98
C ALA A 59 -3.38 25.85 -13.28
N ARG A 60 -2.44 25.59 -14.19
CA ARG A 60 -2.70 24.80 -15.43
C ARG A 60 -3.15 23.38 -15.11
N HIS A 61 -2.55 22.75 -14.09
CA HIS A 61 -2.92 21.41 -13.66
C HIS A 61 -4.36 21.36 -13.12
N CYS A 62 -4.74 22.29 -12.25
CA CYS A 62 -6.10 22.37 -11.70
C CYS A 62 -7.16 22.58 -12.79
N PHE A 63 -6.88 23.48 -13.76
CA PHE A 63 -7.77 23.67 -14.90
C PHE A 63 -7.90 22.41 -15.76
N GLY A 64 -6.77 21.73 -16.02
CA GLY A 64 -6.74 20.46 -16.75
C GLY A 64 -7.57 19.39 -16.05
N LEU A 65 -7.44 19.26 -14.72
CA LEU A 65 -8.20 18.31 -13.93
C LEU A 65 -9.71 18.59 -13.99
N ILE A 66 -10.13 19.85 -13.77
CA ILE A 66 -11.55 20.22 -13.83
C ILE A 66 -12.13 19.99 -15.23
N SER A 67 -11.39 20.38 -16.27
CA SER A 67 -11.81 20.16 -17.66
C SER A 67 -11.96 18.66 -17.96
N THR A 68 -10.99 17.85 -17.53
CA THR A 68 -11.02 16.39 -17.72
C THR A 68 -12.18 15.76 -16.95
N LEU A 69 -12.44 16.22 -15.71
CA LEU A 69 -13.57 15.77 -14.90
C LEU A 69 -14.90 16.02 -15.61
N VAL A 70 -15.13 17.24 -16.11
CA VAL A 70 -16.36 17.60 -16.83
C VAL A 70 -16.53 16.78 -18.11
N VAL A 71 -15.47 16.65 -18.91
CA VAL A 71 -15.50 15.87 -20.16
C VAL A 71 -15.75 14.40 -19.88
N VAL A 72 -15.02 13.80 -18.93
CA VAL A 72 -15.19 12.39 -18.57
C VAL A 72 -16.58 12.15 -18.00
N TRP A 73 -17.09 13.04 -17.14
CA TRP A 73 -18.46 12.94 -16.64
C TRP A 73 -19.48 12.94 -17.79
N ALA A 74 -19.40 13.91 -18.70
CA ALA A 74 -20.28 13.96 -19.87
C ALA A 74 -20.19 12.68 -20.72
N LEU A 75 -18.98 12.16 -20.94
CA LEU A 75 -18.79 10.90 -21.66
C LEU A 75 -19.39 9.71 -20.91
N THR A 76 -19.34 9.68 -19.58
CA THR A 76 -19.98 8.58 -18.81
C THR A 76 -21.50 8.60 -18.89
N LEU A 77 -22.12 9.76 -19.12
CA LEU A 77 -23.58 9.84 -19.34
C LEU A 77 -23.99 9.22 -20.68
N ILE A 78 -23.09 9.23 -21.67
CA ILE A 78 -23.33 8.70 -23.02
C ILE A 78 -22.91 7.24 -23.14
N TYR A 79 -21.71 6.91 -22.66
CA TYR A 79 -21.05 5.61 -22.87
C TYR A 79 -21.00 4.73 -21.61
N GLY A 80 -21.46 5.23 -20.47
CA GLY A 80 -21.45 4.52 -19.20
C GLY A 80 -20.17 4.72 -18.37
N PRO A 81 -20.12 4.16 -17.15
CA PRO A 81 -19.01 4.34 -16.21
C PRO A 81 -17.67 3.81 -16.73
N GLY A 82 -17.68 2.83 -17.66
CA GLY A 82 -16.46 2.22 -18.20
C GLY A 82 -15.52 3.17 -18.96
N VAL A 83 -15.93 4.42 -19.19
CA VAL A 83 -15.02 5.49 -19.63
C VAL A 83 -13.89 5.69 -18.61
N ILE A 84 -14.18 5.62 -17.30
CA ILE A 84 -13.15 5.84 -16.27
C ILE A 84 -12.06 4.78 -16.35
N ASP A 85 -12.42 3.52 -16.61
CA ASP A 85 -11.48 2.39 -16.66
C ASP A 85 -10.37 2.63 -17.70
N ARG A 86 -10.67 3.39 -18.75
CA ARG A 86 -9.70 3.79 -19.79
C ARG A 86 -8.78 4.90 -19.31
N ILE A 87 -9.31 5.85 -18.55
CA ILE A 87 -8.58 7.01 -18.04
C ILE A 87 -7.53 6.63 -17.00
N TRP A 88 -7.76 5.56 -16.23
CA TRP A 88 -6.77 5.01 -15.28
C TRP A 88 -5.37 4.87 -15.87
N SER A 89 -5.27 4.41 -17.11
CA SER A 89 -3.97 4.20 -17.78
C SER A 89 -3.35 5.46 -18.41
N ILE A 90 -4.11 6.55 -18.51
CA ILE A 90 -3.75 7.75 -19.28
C ILE A 90 -3.43 8.93 -18.35
N GLU A 91 -4.26 9.16 -17.34
CA GLU A 91 -4.16 10.35 -16.50
C GLU A 91 -2.84 10.42 -15.70
N PRO A 92 -2.41 9.37 -14.96
CA PRO A 92 -1.17 9.48 -14.18
C PRO A 92 0.07 9.78 -15.04
N PRO A 93 0.32 9.10 -16.19
CA PRO A 93 1.41 9.49 -17.09
C PRO A 93 1.34 10.95 -17.54
N LEU A 94 0.15 11.45 -17.91
CA LEU A 94 -0.01 12.86 -18.33
C LEU A 94 0.35 13.83 -17.21
N VAL A 95 -0.06 13.54 -15.97
CA VAL A 95 0.25 14.36 -14.80
C VAL A 95 1.75 14.38 -14.53
N VAL A 96 2.44 13.23 -14.63
CA VAL A 96 3.90 13.15 -14.44
C VAL A 96 4.66 13.86 -15.58
N TRP A 97 4.21 13.72 -16.83
CA TRP A 97 4.78 14.46 -17.97
C TRP A 97 4.58 15.96 -17.81
N HIS A 98 3.43 16.41 -17.29
CA HIS A 98 3.19 17.81 -16.98
C HIS A 98 4.16 18.33 -15.91
N ALA A 99 4.44 17.55 -14.87
CA ALA A 99 5.45 17.88 -13.86
C ALA A 99 6.84 18.02 -14.49
N TYR A 100 7.23 17.09 -15.37
CA TYR A 100 8.49 17.15 -16.11
C TYR A 100 8.58 18.38 -17.02
N LEU A 101 7.55 18.67 -17.82
CA LEU A 101 7.54 19.81 -18.73
C LEU A 101 7.54 21.16 -17.99
N SER A 102 6.97 21.20 -16.79
CA SER A 102 6.97 22.40 -15.94
C SER A 102 8.34 22.66 -15.32
N GLN A 103 9.04 21.60 -14.89
CA GLN A 103 10.37 21.68 -14.28
C GLN A 103 11.24 20.48 -14.70
N PRO A 104 11.90 20.54 -15.87
CA PRO A 104 12.64 19.40 -16.40
C PRO A 104 13.81 19.00 -15.49
N SER A 105 13.86 17.73 -15.11
CA SER A 105 15.01 17.15 -14.41
C SER A 105 15.20 15.68 -14.77
N PRO A 106 16.43 15.13 -14.64
CA PRO A 106 16.67 13.71 -14.91
C PRO A 106 15.80 12.78 -14.08
N LEU A 107 15.50 13.15 -12.83
CA LEU A 107 14.64 12.37 -11.94
C LEU A 107 13.18 12.39 -12.40
N ARG A 108 12.63 13.56 -12.77
CA ARG A 108 11.26 13.64 -13.31
C ARG A 108 11.12 12.94 -14.65
N LEU A 109 12.15 12.98 -15.50
CA LEU A 109 12.18 12.21 -16.75
C LEU A 109 12.11 10.71 -16.47
N LEU A 110 12.92 10.21 -15.52
CA LEU A 110 12.87 8.81 -15.10
C LEU A 110 11.47 8.43 -14.59
N MET A 111 10.89 9.23 -13.70
CA MET A 111 9.52 9.01 -13.19
C MET A 111 8.47 9.03 -14.32
N ALA A 112 8.60 9.94 -15.30
CA ALA A 112 7.71 10.01 -16.46
C ALA A 112 7.81 8.75 -17.33
N CYS A 113 9.03 8.25 -17.56
CA CYS A 113 9.23 6.99 -18.26
C CYS A 113 8.62 5.79 -17.51
N LEU A 114 8.81 5.71 -16.19
CA LEU A 114 8.23 4.65 -15.35
C LEU A 114 6.69 4.68 -15.37
N ALA A 115 6.10 5.87 -15.20
CA ALA A 115 4.65 6.06 -15.28
C ALA A 115 4.11 5.71 -16.68
N THR A 116 4.80 6.12 -17.74
CA THR A 116 4.42 5.79 -19.13
C THR A 116 4.48 4.28 -19.39
N ALA A 117 5.51 3.59 -18.89
CA ALA A 117 5.61 2.14 -18.99
C ALA A 117 4.43 1.47 -18.27
N TRP A 118 4.11 1.91 -17.05
CA TRP A 118 2.94 1.44 -16.29
C TRP A 118 1.62 1.68 -17.04
N GLY A 119 1.40 2.89 -17.56
CA GLY A 119 0.19 3.24 -18.31
C GLY A 119 0.04 2.41 -19.58
N THR A 120 1.12 2.27 -20.35
CA THR A 120 1.14 1.43 -21.56
C THR A 120 0.79 -0.02 -21.26
N ARG A 121 1.34 -0.59 -20.18
CA ARG A 121 1.03 -1.95 -19.73
C ARG A 121 -0.44 -2.07 -19.32
N LEU A 122 -0.98 -1.11 -18.58
CA LEU A 122 -2.37 -1.12 -18.16
C LEU A 122 -3.33 -1.02 -19.37
N THR A 123 -3.05 -0.11 -20.31
CA THR A 123 -3.77 0.01 -21.60
C THR A 123 -3.75 -1.31 -22.36
N TYR A 124 -2.58 -1.94 -22.50
CA TYR A 124 -2.44 -3.22 -23.19
C TYR A 124 -3.20 -4.35 -22.48
N ASN A 125 -3.08 -4.46 -21.16
CA ASN A 125 -3.80 -5.45 -20.35
C ASN A 125 -5.32 -5.27 -20.44
N PHE A 126 -5.80 -4.04 -20.47
CA PHE A 126 -7.22 -3.73 -20.66
C PHE A 126 -7.70 -4.08 -22.08
N TYR A 127 -6.87 -3.80 -23.10
CA TYR A 127 -7.13 -4.17 -24.49
C TYR A 127 -7.29 -5.67 -24.69
N ILE A 128 -6.33 -6.48 -24.23
CA ILE A 128 -6.36 -7.94 -24.42
C ILE A 128 -7.54 -8.61 -23.69
N LYS A 129 -8.06 -7.98 -22.63
CA LYS A 129 -9.25 -8.43 -21.89
C LYS A 129 -10.57 -7.97 -22.55
N GLY A 130 -10.51 -7.22 -23.65
CA GLY A 130 -11.68 -6.73 -24.37
C GLY A 130 -12.30 -5.45 -23.79
N GLY A 131 -11.60 -4.72 -22.92
CA GLY A 131 -12.15 -3.56 -22.20
C GLY A 131 -12.55 -2.36 -23.08
N TYR A 132 -12.13 -2.33 -24.34
CA TYR A 132 -12.59 -1.32 -25.31
C TYR A 132 -13.85 -1.74 -26.08
N THR A 133 -14.28 -2.99 -25.93
CA THR A 133 -15.46 -3.57 -26.60
C THR A 133 -16.59 -3.89 -25.63
N HIS A 134 -16.25 -4.27 -24.40
CA HIS A 134 -17.20 -4.65 -23.38
C HIS A 134 -16.97 -3.84 -22.10
N GLU A 135 -18.05 -3.52 -21.41
CA GLU A 135 -17.99 -2.87 -20.10
C GLU A 135 -17.54 -3.87 -19.01
N ASP A 136 -16.80 -3.37 -18.01
CA ASP A 136 -16.42 -4.17 -16.85
C ASP A 136 -17.65 -4.71 -16.11
N TYR A 137 -17.64 -6.02 -15.84
CA TYR A 137 -18.76 -6.73 -15.23
C TYR A 137 -19.17 -6.18 -13.84
N ARG A 138 -18.26 -5.49 -13.13
CA ARG A 138 -18.53 -4.87 -11.83
C ARG A 138 -19.57 -3.77 -11.94
N TRP A 139 -19.61 -3.03 -13.05
CA TRP A 139 -20.56 -1.93 -13.24
C TRP A 139 -22.01 -2.39 -13.31
N ALA A 140 -22.25 -3.60 -13.83
CA ALA A 140 -23.58 -4.20 -13.81
C ALA A 140 -24.07 -4.48 -12.39
N GLU A 141 -23.19 -4.95 -11.50
CA GLU A 141 -23.53 -5.16 -10.09
C GLU A 141 -23.72 -3.84 -9.33
N VAL A 142 -22.85 -2.85 -9.56
CA VAL A 142 -22.99 -1.51 -8.95
C VAL A 142 -24.30 -0.83 -9.36
N ARG A 143 -24.72 -0.97 -10.63
CA ARG A 143 -26.03 -0.46 -11.10
C ARG A 143 -27.22 -1.14 -10.42
N ARG A 144 -27.10 -2.42 -10.06
CA ARG A 144 -28.15 -3.12 -9.30
C ARG A 144 -28.27 -2.60 -7.88
N TRP A 145 -27.16 -2.22 -7.26
CA TRP A 145 -27.16 -1.67 -5.89
C TRP A 145 -27.76 -0.26 -5.84
N TYR A 146 -27.55 0.54 -6.88
CA TYR A 146 -27.97 1.94 -6.92
C TYR A 146 -28.80 2.26 -8.18
N PRO A 147 -30.05 1.78 -8.32
CA PRO A 147 -30.82 2.00 -9.54
C PRO A 147 -31.21 3.47 -9.76
N GLY A 148 -31.31 3.87 -11.03
CA GLY A 148 -31.81 5.18 -11.47
C GLY A 148 -30.90 6.35 -11.08
N TRP A 149 -31.48 7.43 -10.54
CA TRP A 149 -30.75 8.65 -10.18
C TRP A 149 -29.64 8.39 -9.15
N ARG A 150 -29.78 7.36 -8.30
CA ARG A 150 -28.77 6.95 -7.32
C ARG A 150 -27.47 6.52 -7.99
N PHE A 151 -27.56 5.83 -9.13
CA PHE A 151 -26.39 5.48 -9.93
C PHE A 151 -25.70 6.73 -10.46
N GLN A 152 -26.45 7.74 -10.89
CA GLN A 152 -25.87 8.95 -11.46
C GLN A 152 -25.14 9.78 -10.40
N VAL A 153 -25.64 9.83 -9.17
CA VAL A 153 -24.92 10.43 -8.04
C VAL A 153 -23.64 9.64 -7.72
N MET A 154 -23.73 8.31 -7.64
CA MET A 154 -22.55 7.44 -7.48
C MET A 154 -21.52 7.66 -8.60
N ASN A 155 -21.99 7.74 -9.84
CA ASN A 155 -21.17 7.92 -11.03
C ASN A 155 -20.45 9.28 -11.00
N ALA A 156 -21.18 10.37 -10.77
CA ALA A 156 -20.59 11.70 -10.73
C ALA A 156 -19.56 11.84 -9.59
N VAL A 157 -19.90 11.40 -8.37
CA VAL A 157 -19.08 11.66 -7.18
C VAL A 157 -17.97 10.64 -7.00
N PHE A 158 -18.28 9.35 -7.04
CA PHE A 158 -17.30 8.30 -6.76
C PHE A 158 -16.55 7.86 -8.02
N VAL A 159 -17.28 7.53 -9.09
CA VAL A 159 -16.66 6.97 -10.30
C VAL A 159 -15.83 8.02 -11.03
N VAL A 160 -16.38 9.23 -11.22
CA VAL A 160 -15.69 10.29 -11.96
C VAL A 160 -14.85 11.15 -11.03
N ALA A 161 -15.46 11.91 -10.12
CA ALA A 161 -14.72 12.91 -9.35
C ALA A 161 -13.65 12.28 -8.45
N PHE A 162 -14.00 11.33 -7.58
CA PHE A 162 -13.03 10.74 -6.66
C PHE A 162 -11.90 9.98 -7.38
N GLN A 163 -12.20 9.18 -8.41
CA GLN A 163 -11.14 8.45 -9.11
C GLN A 163 -10.19 9.37 -9.87
N GLN A 164 -10.68 10.45 -10.50
CA GLN A 164 -9.80 11.45 -11.14
C GLN A 164 -8.89 12.12 -10.10
N PHE A 165 -9.45 12.59 -8.98
CA PHE A 165 -8.65 13.15 -7.89
C PHE A 165 -7.61 12.15 -7.36
N LEU A 166 -7.97 10.87 -7.27
CA LEU A 166 -7.05 9.81 -6.88
C LEU A 166 -5.94 9.58 -7.92
N LEU A 167 -6.27 9.47 -9.20
CA LEU A 167 -5.32 9.25 -10.31
C LEU A 167 -4.33 10.40 -10.45
N THR A 168 -4.82 11.63 -10.27
CA THR A 168 -3.94 12.78 -10.13
C THR A 168 -3.09 12.67 -8.86
N SER A 169 -3.69 12.36 -7.70
CA SER A 169 -2.98 12.28 -6.41
C SER A 169 -1.82 11.30 -6.40
N ILE A 170 -1.96 10.10 -6.98
CA ILE A 170 -0.88 9.11 -7.05
C ILE A 170 0.31 9.59 -7.90
N ALA A 171 0.09 10.51 -8.83
CA ALA A 171 1.11 11.12 -9.68
C ALA A 171 1.74 12.39 -9.09
N THR A 172 1.12 13.02 -8.07
CA THR A 172 1.64 14.23 -7.42
C THR A 172 3.05 14.14 -6.81
N PRO A 173 3.61 12.97 -6.43
CA PRO A 173 5.02 12.87 -6.05
C PRO A 173 5.97 13.52 -7.07
N ALA A 174 5.66 13.46 -8.37
CA ALA A 174 6.47 14.08 -9.42
C ALA A 174 6.56 15.61 -9.33
N PHE A 175 5.60 16.28 -8.69
CA PHE A 175 5.67 17.73 -8.41
C PHE A 175 6.44 18.05 -7.12
N VAL A 176 6.58 17.09 -6.22
CA VAL A 176 7.17 17.30 -4.88
C VAL A 176 8.62 16.83 -4.80
N VAL A 177 9.07 15.96 -5.71
CA VAL A 177 10.47 15.50 -5.72
C VAL A 177 11.44 16.68 -5.75
N VAL A 178 12.48 16.58 -4.93
CA VAL A 178 13.57 17.56 -4.87
C VAL A 178 14.55 17.26 -6.00
N ASP A 179 14.82 18.28 -6.81
CA ASP A 179 15.70 18.15 -7.96
C ASP A 179 17.18 18.02 -7.58
N GLY A 180 17.88 17.19 -8.33
CA GLY A 180 19.30 16.92 -8.16
C GLY A 180 19.79 15.86 -9.11
N ARG A 181 21.05 15.45 -8.94
CA ARG A 181 21.57 14.26 -9.65
C ARG A 181 20.85 13.01 -9.14
N ILE A 182 20.59 12.08 -10.05
CA ILE A 182 20.03 10.77 -9.69
C ILE A 182 21.01 10.08 -8.74
N SER A 183 20.52 9.81 -7.54
CA SER A 183 21.28 9.19 -6.45
C SER A 183 21.13 7.66 -6.47
N PRO A 184 21.99 6.90 -5.77
CA PRO A 184 21.85 5.44 -5.71
C PRO A 184 20.49 4.96 -5.19
N ILE A 185 19.87 5.72 -4.28
CA ILE A 185 18.53 5.39 -3.78
C ILE A 185 17.46 5.54 -4.88
N ASP A 186 17.61 6.49 -5.81
CA ASP A 186 16.68 6.64 -6.94
C ASP A 186 16.76 5.44 -7.88
N TRP A 187 17.97 4.91 -8.13
CA TRP A 187 18.14 3.68 -8.90
C TRP A 187 17.58 2.45 -8.18
N ALA A 188 17.74 2.36 -6.86
CA ALA A 188 17.14 1.29 -6.07
C ALA A 188 15.60 1.36 -6.12
N LEU A 189 15.02 2.54 -6.02
CA LEU A 189 13.57 2.76 -6.15
C LEU A 189 13.07 2.45 -7.56
N ALA A 190 13.80 2.86 -8.61
CA ALA A 190 13.46 2.49 -9.98
C ALA A 190 13.54 0.97 -10.20
N GLY A 191 14.55 0.31 -9.64
CA GLY A 191 14.66 -1.15 -9.67
C GLY A 191 13.50 -1.84 -8.93
N ALA A 192 13.10 -1.34 -7.77
CA ALA A 192 11.94 -1.83 -7.03
C ALA A 192 10.63 -1.61 -7.80
N PHE A 193 10.47 -0.45 -8.44
CA PHE A 193 9.31 -0.17 -9.30
C PHE A 193 9.25 -1.15 -10.47
N VAL A 194 10.37 -1.36 -11.19
CA VAL A 194 10.44 -2.30 -12.31
C VAL A 194 10.16 -3.73 -11.85
N LEU A 195 10.67 -4.15 -10.69
CA LEU A 195 10.37 -5.47 -10.13
C LEU A 195 8.87 -5.65 -9.87
N LEU A 196 8.21 -4.66 -9.26
CA LEU A 196 6.77 -4.69 -9.01
C LEU A 196 5.97 -4.63 -10.31
N PHE A 197 6.38 -3.82 -11.28
CA PHE A 197 5.80 -3.76 -12.62
C PHE A 197 5.87 -5.12 -13.35
N VAL A 198 7.01 -5.82 -13.27
CA VAL A 198 7.16 -7.17 -13.80
C VAL A 198 6.29 -8.16 -13.04
N GLY A 199 6.26 -8.08 -11.71
CA GLY A 199 5.39 -8.91 -10.87
C GLY A 199 3.91 -8.76 -11.23
N GLU A 200 3.44 -7.54 -11.43
CA GLU A 200 2.09 -7.25 -11.87
C GLU A 200 1.82 -7.84 -13.26
N THR A 201 2.73 -7.61 -14.20
CA THR A 201 2.63 -8.13 -15.58
C THR A 201 2.54 -9.66 -15.59
N VAL A 202 3.35 -10.33 -14.78
CA VAL A 202 3.32 -11.79 -14.63
C VAL A 202 2.00 -12.26 -14.01
N ALA A 203 1.51 -11.58 -12.96
CA ALA A 203 0.23 -11.91 -12.32
C ALA A 203 -0.95 -11.78 -13.29
N ASP A 204 -1.00 -10.70 -14.06
CA ASP A 204 -2.02 -10.46 -15.09
C ASP A 204 -1.93 -11.49 -16.22
N PHE A 205 -0.72 -11.81 -16.69
CA PHE A 205 -0.52 -12.81 -17.73
C PHE A 205 -0.93 -14.22 -17.28
N GLN A 206 -0.62 -14.60 -16.03
CA GLN A 206 -1.09 -15.86 -15.43
C GLN A 206 -2.62 -15.93 -15.39
N MET A 207 -3.29 -14.83 -15.02
CA MET A 207 -4.75 -14.75 -15.04
C MET A 207 -5.30 -14.85 -16.47
N PHE A 208 -4.71 -14.14 -17.42
CA PHE A 208 -5.12 -14.19 -18.82
C PHE A 208 -5.01 -15.59 -19.40
N GLN A 209 -3.86 -16.26 -19.22
CA GLN A 209 -3.66 -17.63 -19.67
C GLN A 209 -4.69 -18.58 -19.07
N PHE A 210 -4.95 -18.45 -17.76
CA PHE A 210 -5.94 -19.27 -17.08
C PHE A 210 -7.34 -19.06 -17.65
N GLN A 211 -7.78 -17.82 -17.86
CA GLN A 211 -9.11 -17.56 -18.42
C GLN A 211 -9.22 -18.07 -19.87
N ALA A 212 -8.16 -17.95 -20.66
CA ALA A 212 -8.11 -18.48 -22.02
C ALA A 212 -8.19 -20.02 -22.03
N ALA A 213 -7.42 -20.70 -21.18
CA ALA A 213 -7.48 -22.16 -21.02
C ALA A 213 -8.85 -22.64 -20.53
N LYS A 214 -9.44 -21.90 -19.58
CA LYS A 214 -10.79 -22.17 -19.07
C LYS A 214 -11.86 -22.01 -20.15
N ALA A 215 -11.75 -20.98 -21.00
CA ALA A 215 -12.66 -20.77 -22.12
C ALA A 215 -12.56 -21.90 -23.17
N ARG A 216 -11.36 -22.47 -23.37
CA ARG A 216 -11.13 -23.65 -24.24
C ARG A 216 -11.50 -24.99 -23.60
N GLY A 217 -11.91 -25.00 -22.33
CA GLY A 217 -12.24 -26.24 -21.60
C GLY A 217 -11.03 -27.09 -21.20
N GLU A 218 -9.82 -26.52 -21.24
CA GLU A 218 -8.56 -27.23 -20.93
C GLU A 218 -8.32 -27.41 -19.42
N THR A 219 -9.10 -26.72 -18.58
CA THR A 219 -9.00 -26.83 -17.13
C THR A 219 -10.37 -26.88 -16.47
N ASN A 220 -10.50 -27.80 -15.51
CA ASN A 220 -11.69 -27.89 -14.66
C ASN A 220 -11.62 -26.93 -13.46
N SER A 221 -10.45 -26.31 -13.22
CA SER A 221 -10.27 -25.38 -12.12
C SER A 221 -11.13 -24.13 -12.31
N LYS A 222 -11.72 -23.65 -11.21
CA LYS A 222 -12.64 -22.50 -11.24
C LYS A 222 -11.92 -21.15 -11.20
N PHE A 223 -10.73 -21.10 -10.61
CA PHE A 223 -9.90 -19.90 -10.43
C PHE A 223 -8.41 -20.27 -10.43
N VAL A 224 -7.54 -19.27 -10.62
CA VAL A 224 -6.07 -19.45 -10.63
C VAL A 224 -5.60 -19.85 -9.22
N ARG A 225 -4.71 -20.84 -9.12
CA ARG A 225 -4.13 -21.30 -7.84
C ARG A 225 -2.61 -21.48 -7.89
N THR A 226 -1.97 -21.13 -9.00
CA THR A 226 -0.55 -21.38 -9.29
C THR A 226 0.18 -20.07 -9.56
N GLY A 227 1.51 -20.11 -9.57
CA GLY A 227 2.32 -18.92 -9.84
C GLY A 227 2.24 -17.92 -8.70
N LEU A 228 2.05 -16.62 -8.99
CA LEU A 228 1.94 -15.60 -7.95
C LEU A 228 0.63 -15.71 -7.16
N TRP A 229 -0.40 -16.29 -7.77
CA TRP A 229 -1.74 -16.47 -7.19
C TRP A 229 -1.81 -17.52 -6.07
N GLN A 230 -0.71 -18.28 -5.84
CA GLN A 230 -0.61 -19.18 -4.69
C GLN A 230 -0.17 -18.46 -3.41
N PHE A 231 0.48 -17.30 -3.54
CA PHE A 231 0.99 -16.50 -2.42
C PHE A 231 0.02 -15.40 -1.99
N SER A 232 -0.72 -14.84 -2.94
CA SER A 232 -1.77 -13.85 -2.70
C SER A 232 -2.95 -14.14 -3.61
N ARG A 233 -4.17 -13.90 -3.14
CA ARG A 233 -5.39 -13.99 -3.96
C ARG A 233 -5.51 -12.82 -4.93
N HIS A 234 -4.75 -11.75 -4.74
CA HIS A 234 -4.75 -10.54 -5.57
C HIS A 234 -3.32 -10.00 -5.78
N PRO A 235 -2.40 -10.79 -6.37
CA PRO A 235 -1.00 -10.42 -6.48
C PRO A 235 -0.77 -9.22 -7.42
N ASN A 236 -1.61 -9.05 -8.45
CA ASN A 236 -1.57 -7.89 -9.34
C ASN A 236 -1.94 -6.60 -8.57
N TYR A 237 -3.02 -6.61 -7.79
CA TYR A 237 -3.39 -5.46 -6.94
C TYR A 237 -2.33 -5.14 -5.89
N PHE A 238 -1.67 -6.16 -5.33
CA PHE A 238 -0.54 -5.95 -4.42
C PHE A 238 0.59 -5.18 -5.11
N CYS A 239 1.00 -5.62 -6.31
CA CYS A 239 2.03 -4.94 -7.07
C CYS A 239 1.62 -3.50 -7.44
N GLU A 240 0.38 -3.30 -7.87
CA GLU A 240 -0.22 -2.00 -8.20
C GLU A 240 -0.16 -1.02 -7.01
N VAL A 241 -0.55 -1.44 -5.82
CA VAL A 241 -0.47 -0.54 -4.65
C VAL A 241 0.99 -0.27 -4.29
N CYS A 242 1.83 -1.32 -4.23
CA CYS A 242 3.23 -1.18 -3.85
C CYS A 242 4.03 -0.30 -4.81
N LEU A 243 3.76 -0.37 -6.13
CA LEU A 243 4.50 0.44 -7.10
C LEU A 243 4.22 1.93 -6.91
N TRP A 244 3.01 2.32 -6.50
CA TRP A 244 2.67 3.72 -6.20
C TRP A 244 3.23 4.19 -4.85
N TRP A 245 3.38 3.28 -3.88
CA TRP A 245 4.17 3.57 -2.66
C TRP A 245 5.66 3.78 -2.98
N VAL A 246 6.23 2.97 -3.88
CA VAL A 246 7.60 3.18 -4.39
C VAL A 246 7.70 4.48 -5.18
N PHE A 247 6.69 4.81 -5.98
CA PHE A 247 6.62 6.06 -6.73
C PHE A 247 6.62 7.27 -5.79
N TYR A 248 5.88 7.20 -4.69
CA TYR A 248 5.92 8.20 -3.61
C TYR A 248 7.30 8.28 -2.92
N ALA A 249 7.98 7.16 -2.72
CA ALA A 249 9.27 7.11 -2.04
C ALA A 249 10.38 7.89 -2.77
N PHE A 250 10.23 8.21 -4.07
CA PHE A 250 11.14 9.12 -4.78
C PHE A 250 11.18 10.53 -4.16
N THR A 251 10.16 10.93 -3.40
CA THR A 251 10.16 12.20 -2.65
C THR A 251 11.14 12.22 -1.46
N LYS A 252 11.58 11.04 -0.99
CA LYS A 252 12.58 10.82 0.08
C LYS A 252 12.24 11.46 1.44
N THR A 253 11.10 12.12 1.56
CA THR A 253 10.68 12.90 2.73
C THR A 253 9.18 12.72 2.93
N LEU A 254 8.73 12.72 4.19
CA LEU A 254 7.30 12.71 4.47
C LEU A 254 6.68 14.03 4.03
N ASN A 255 5.66 13.97 3.18
CA ASN A 255 5.00 15.13 2.58
C ASN A 255 3.57 14.77 2.14
N TRP A 256 2.79 15.78 1.77
CA TRP A 256 1.36 15.66 1.47
C TRP A 256 1.03 14.74 0.27
N SER A 257 1.96 14.50 -0.67
CA SER A 257 1.71 13.60 -1.81
C SER A 257 1.54 12.13 -1.41
N ILE A 258 1.81 11.78 -0.14
CA ILE A 258 1.52 10.47 0.45
C ILE A 258 0.03 10.09 0.37
N LEU A 259 -0.86 11.10 0.28
CA LEU A 259 -2.29 10.87 0.19
C LEU A 259 -2.66 10.03 -1.04
N GLY A 260 -1.94 10.17 -2.16
CA GLY A 260 -2.17 9.35 -3.35
C GLY A 260 -2.12 7.84 -3.07
N PRO A 261 -0.97 7.26 -2.71
CA PRO A 261 -0.87 5.82 -2.43
C PRO A 261 -1.71 5.39 -1.22
N VAL A 262 -1.96 6.25 -0.24
CA VAL A 262 -2.88 5.95 0.88
C VAL A 262 -4.31 5.74 0.38
N TYR A 263 -4.86 6.67 -0.38
CA TYR A 263 -6.23 6.54 -0.90
C TYR A 263 -6.34 5.43 -1.95
N LEU A 264 -5.29 5.15 -2.72
CA LEU A 264 -5.23 3.99 -3.61
C LEU A 264 -5.31 2.68 -2.81
N THR A 265 -4.56 2.60 -1.70
CA THR A 265 -4.60 1.45 -0.79
C THR A 265 -6.00 1.28 -0.19
N VAL A 266 -6.64 2.37 0.22
CA VAL A 266 -8.03 2.35 0.74
C VAL A 266 -9.00 1.84 -0.34
N LEU A 267 -8.93 2.36 -1.57
CA LEU A 267 -9.81 1.97 -2.68
C LEU A 267 -9.73 0.46 -2.99
N PHE A 268 -8.55 -0.15 -2.88
CA PHE A 268 -8.41 -1.58 -3.13
C PHE A 268 -8.67 -2.43 -1.90
N VAL A 269 -8.06 -2.10 -0.77
CA VAL A 269 -7.85 -3.04 0.35
C VAL A 269 -8.85 -2.83 1.49
N ALA A 270 -9.41 -1.63 1.66
CA ALA A 270 -10.28 -1.34 2.78
C ALA A 270 -11.49 -2.31 2.84
N PRO A 271 -12.04 -2.58 4.04
CA PRO A 271 -13.20 -3.46 4.16
C PRO A 271 -14.36 -2.98 3.28
N GLY A 272 -14.88 -3.87 2.44
CA GLY A 272 -15.97 -3.56 1.50
C GLY A 272 -15.53 -2.84 0.22
N ALA A 273 -14.23 -2.62 0.01
CA ALA A 273 -13.69 -1.98 -1.19
C ALA A 273 -13.50 -2.96 -2.36
N SER A 274 -12.76 -2.56 -3.40
CA SER A 274 -12.68 -3.26 -4.69
C SER A 274 -12.33 -4.76 -4.57
N LEU A 275 -11.38 -5.12 -3.71
CA LEU A 275 -11.01 -6.52 -3.52
C LEU A 275 -12.14 -7.35 -2.90
N ASP A 276 -12.90 -6.82 -1.94
CA ASP A 276 -14.02 -7.56 -1.35
C ASP A 276 -15.17 -7.73 -2.33
N LEU A 277 -15.43 -6.73 -3.20
CA LEU A 277 -16.38 -6.86 -4.29
C LEU A 277 -16.02 -8.01 -5.23
N THR A 278 -14.76 -8.08 -5.67
CA THR A 278 -14.31 -9.14 -6.58
C THR A 278 -14.36 -10.54 -5.92
N GLU A 279 -14.02 -10.64 -4.63
CA GLU A 279 -14.13 -11.89 -3.88
C GLU A 279 -15.58 -12.30 -3.65
N ALA A 280 -16.48 -11.35 -3.41
CA ALA A 280 -17.89 -11.63 -3.20
C ALA A 280 -18.56 -12.14 -4.49
N ILE A 281 -18.22 -11.55 -5.65
CA ILE A 281 -18.65 -12.06 -6.96
C ILE A 281 -18.10 -13.47 -7.20
N SER A 282 -16.84 -13.72 -6.82
CA SER A 282 -16.21 -15.04 -6.97
C SER A 282 -16.88 -16.09 -6.06
N LEU A 283 -17.21 -15.75 -4.82
CA LEU A 283 -17.95 -16.61 -3.89
C LEU A 283 -19.36 -16.94 -4.40
N GLY A 284 -20.04 -15.96 -5.01
CA GLY A 284 -21.35 -16.19 -5.62
C GLY A 284 -21.31 -17.16 -6.81
N LYS A 285 -20.18 -17.24 -7.53
CA LYS A 285 -19.99 -18.14 -8.67
C LYS A 285 -19.42 -19.50 -8.28
N TYR A 286 -18.54 -19.55 -7.27
CA TYR A 286 -17.74 -20.72 -6.93
C TYR A 286 -17.72 -20.95 -5.40
N PRO A 287 -18.59 -21.83 -4.87
CA PRO A 287 -18.64 -22.13 -3.43
C PRO A 287 -17.28 -22.59 -2.85
N GLU A 288 -16.51 -23.35 -3.63
CA GLU A 288 -15.15 -23.81 -3.28
C GLU A 288 -14.15 -22.66 -3.01
N TYR A 289 -14.44 -21.44 -3.47
CA TYR A 289 -13.59 -20.27 -3.23
C TYR A 289 -13.52 -19.91 -1.74
N ALA A 290 -14.53 -20.28 -0.94
CA ALA A 290 -14.53 -20.08 0.51
C ALA A 290 -13.37 -20.82 1.19
N GLU A 291 -13.08 -22.06 0.78
CA GLU A 291 -11.96 -22.83 1.30
C GLU A 291 -10.62 -22.28 0.82
N HIS A 292 -10.55 -21.77 -0.40
CA HIS A 292 -9.35 -21.11 -0.91
C HIS A 292 -9.02 -19.84 -0.11
N LYS A 293 -10.04 -19.06 0.28
CA LYS A 293 -9.86 -17.86 1.12
C LYS A 293 -9.23 -18.15 2.49
N LYS A 294 -9.37 -19.37 3.01
CA LYS A 294 -8.74 -19.77 4.28
C LYS A 294 -7.25 -20.07 4.12
N LYS A 295 -6.81 -20.45 2.92
CA LYS A 295 -5.46 -20.97 2.66
C LYS A 295 -4.50 -19.93 2.07
N VAL A 296 -5.00 -19.03 1.24
CA VAL A 296 -4.17 -18.04 0.53
C VAL A 296 -4.52 -16.64 1.01
N PRO A 297 -3.56 -15.80 1.44
CA PRO A 297 -3.81 -14.41 1.86
C PRO A 297 -4.54 -13.56 0.83
N LYS A 298 -5.35 -12.58 1.28
CA LYS A 298 -6.08 -11.67 0.38
C LYS A 298 -5.14 -10.82 -0.48
N PHE A 299 -4.19 -10.13 0.15
CA PHE A 299 -3.48 -9.02 -0.47
C PHE A 299 -1.97 -9.12 -0.30
N LEU A 300 -1.46 -9.04 0.94
CA LEU A 300 -0.04 -9.23 1.22
C LEU A 300 0.36 -10.70 0.94
N PRO A 301 1.31 -10.97 0.02
CA PRO A 301 1.78 -12.32 -0.27
C PRO A 301 2.58 -12.92 0.90
N ILE A 302 2.95 -12.06 1.84
CA ILE A 302 3.50 -12.41 3.13
C ILE A 302 2.33 -12.51 4.12
N THR A 303 2.03 -13.71 4.63
CA THR A 303 1.23 -13.84 5.86
C THR A 303 1.92 -13.04 6.97
N LEU A 304 1.17 -12.40 7.88
CA LEU A 304 1.73 -11.74 9.08
C LEU A 304 2.80 -12.59 9.78
N ARG A 305 2.61 -13.92 9.76
CA ARG A 305 3.60 -14.91 10.18
C ARG A 305 5.00 -14.72 9.59
N HIS A 306 5.18 -14.52 8.26
CA HIS A 306 6.54 -14.35 7.73
C HIS A 306 7.10 -12.96 8.05
N VAL A 307 6.27 -11.93 8.25
CA VAL A 307 6.75 -10.66 8.83
C VAL A 307 7.33 -10.91 10.21
N TYR A 308 6.62 -11.67 11.06
CA TYR A 308 7.11 -12.03 12.38
C TYR A 308 8.38 -12.89 12.32
N ILE A 309 8.46 -13.85 11.40
CA ILE A 309 9.68 -14.65 11.20
C ILE A 309 10.86 -13.75 10.84
N LEU A 310 10.71 -12.88 9.84
CA LEU A 310 11.78 -11.98 9.41
C LEU A 310 12.18 -11.02 10.54
N TYR A 311 11.20 -10.51 11.28
CA TYR A 311 11.38 -9.66 12.44
C TYR A 311 12.24 -10.36 13.52
N PHE A 312 11.81 -11.51 14.05
CA PHE A 312 12.58 -12.22 15.07
C PHE A 312 13.94 -12.71 14.56
N ALA A 313 14.04 -13.10 13.28
CA ALA A 313 15.30 -13.53 12.68
C ALA A 313 16.30 -12.40 12.53
N SER A 314 15.86 -11.18 12.18
CA SER A 314 16.74 -10.02 12.09
C SER A 314 17.13 -9.46 13.46
N HIS A 315 16.30 -9.66 14.48
CA HIS A 315 16.57 -9.17 15.82
C HIS A 315 17.71 -9.93 16.51
N ILE A 316 17.85 -11.24 16.27
CA ILE A 316 18.94 -12.03 16.87
C ILE A 316 20.32 -11.41 16.58
N PRO A 317 20.74 -11.19 15.32
CA PRO A 317 22.02 -10.54 15.05
C PRO A 317 22.03 -9.07 15.44
N ALA A 318 20.91 -8.33 15.41
CA ALA A 318 20.85 -6.95 15.90
C ALA A 318 21.17 -6.88 17.40
N THR A 319 20.49 -7.69 18.23
CA THR A 319 20.74 -7.75 19.67
C THR A 319 22.18 -8.18 19.98
N LEU A 320 22.68 -9.20 19.26
CA LEU A 320 24.01 -9.76 19.50
C LEU A 320 25.16 -8.87 19.02
N PHE A 321 24.98 -8.11 17.94
CA PHE A 321 26.08 -7.34 17.33
C PHE A 321 25.90 -5.83 17.41
N LEU A 322 24.71 -5.31 17.65
CA LEU A 322 24.44 -3.88 17.72
C LEU A 322 24.04 -3.47 19.14
N ASP A 323 22.95 -4.01 19.67
CA ASP A 323 22.34 -3.48 20.89
C ASP A 323 23.15 -3.82 22.14
N SER A 324 23.66 -5.05 22.24
CA SER A 324 24.49 -5.48 23.38
C SER A 324 25.81 -4.70 23.54
N GLN A 325 26.25 -3.94 22.53
CA GLN A 325 27.37 -2.99 22.68
C GLN A 325 27.06 -1.85 23.67
N ALA A 326 25.79 -1.59 23.98
CA ALA A 326 25.39 -0.66 25.05
C ALA A 326 25.69 -1.22 26.46
N LEU A 327 25.85 -2.54 26.60
CA LEU A 327 26.09 -3.25 27.86
C LEU A 327 27.52 -3.73 28.02
N LEU A 328 28.07 -4.30 26.96
CA LEU A 328 29.34 -5.02 26.96
C LEU A 328 30.45 -4.12 26.40
N PRO A 329 31.70 -4.33 26.83
CA PRO A 329 32.81 -3.53 26.36
C PRO A 329 33.08 -3.79 24.86
N ARG A 330 33.52 -2.76 24.14
CA ARG A 330 33.64 -2.79 22.66
C ARG A 330 34.65 -3.82 22.13
N ASP A 331 35.64 -4.20 22.94
CA ASP A 331 36.63 -5.22 22.63
C ASP A 331 36.05 -6.65 22.60
N ALA A 332 34.86 -6.86 23.17
CA ALA A 332 34.14 -8.12 23.07
C ALA A 332 33.53 -8.38 21.68
N PHE A 333 33.53 -7.39 20.78
CA PHE A 333 32.85 -7.46 19.49
C PHE A 333 33.83 -7.47 18.32
N PRO A 334 33.48 -8.16 17.21
CA PRO A 334 34.28 -8.10 15.99
C PRO A 334 34.22 -6.70 15.37
N ARG A 335 35.30 -6.29 14.69
CA ARG A 335 35.43 -4.93 14.11
C ARG A 335 34.24 -4.51 13.24
N PHE A 336 33.71 -5.43 12.44
CA PHE A 336 32.57 -5.11 11.57
C PHE A 336 31.33 -4.66 12.39
N ALA A 337 31.14 -5.19 13.60
CA ALA A 337 30.01 -4.88 14.46
C ALA A 337 30.20 -3.50 15.12
N THR A 338 31.40 -3.19 15.59
CA THR A 338 31.72 -1.86 16.14
C THR A 338 31.65 -0.79 15.05
N ASP A 339 32.14 -1.08 13.85
CA ASP A 339 32.06 -0.18 12.69
C ASP A 339 30.61 0.08 12.27
N LEU A 340 29.75 -0.94 12.31
CA LEU A 340 28.32 -0.82 12.02
C LEU A 340 27.60 0.05 13.07
N ALA A 341 27.90 -0.13 14.35
CA ALA A 341 27.36 0.72 15.42
C ALA A 341 27.78 2.18 15.25
N ASP A 342 29.06 2.43 14.96
CA ASP A 342 29.57 3.78 14.70
C ASP A 342 28.93 4.39 13.45
N PHE A 343 28.72 3.60 12.39
CA PHE A 343 27.98 4.03 11.21
C PHE A 343 26.56 4.42 11.56
N HIS A 344 25.84 3.60 12.33
CA HIS A 344 24.47 3.86 12.75
C HIS A 344 24.35 5.16 13.55
N VAL A 345 25.20 5.34 14.56
CA VAL A 345 25.25 6.57 15.38
C VAL A 345 25.53 7.80 14.52
N ARG A 346 26.56 7.75 13.65
CA ARG A 346 26.93 8.90 12.81
C ARG A 346 25.88 9.22 11.74
N ARG A 347 25.29 8.21 11.12
CA ARG A 347 24.37 8.38 9.99
C ARG A 347 22.98 8.80 10.44
N HIS A 348 22.51 8.24 11.55
CA HIS A 348 21.14 8.40 12.03
C HIS A 348 21.03 9.30 13.26
N GLY A 349 22.15 9.73 13.87
CA GLY A 349 22.13 10.61 15.03
C GLY A 349 21.52 9.95 16.26
N ASP A 350 21.76 8.65 16.44
CA ASP A 350 21.19 7.87 17.53
C ASP A 350 21.85 8.22 18.87
N VAL A 351 21.22 9.15 19.59
CA VAL A 351 21.72 9.67 20.88
C VAL A 351 21.77 8.60 21.98
N LEU A 352 20.90 7.60 21.92
CA LEU A 352 20.82 6.55 22.95
C LEU A 352 21.92 5.51 22.76
N MET A 353 22.29 5.21 21.51
CA MET A 353 23.43 4.33 21.23
C MET A 353 24.77 5.05 21.35
N ALA A 354 24.80 6.37 21.15
CA ALA A 354 26.01 7.18 21.32
C ALA A 354 26.45 7.29 22.79
N ASP A 355 25.52 7.58 23.69
CA ASP A 355 25.76 7.67 25.14
C ASP A 355 24.61 6.99 25.92
N PRO A 356 24.67 5.66 26.11
CA PRO A 356 23.56 4.89 26.67
C PRO A 356 23.30 5.23 28.15
N PRO A 357 22.15 5.84 28.53
CA PRO A 357 21.82 6.09 29.92
C PRO A 357 21.48 4.78 30.66
N LEU A 358 21.55 4.79 31.99
CA LEU A 358 21.34 3.58 32.81
C LEU A 358 19.97 2.92 32.57
N TRP A 359 18.90 3.70 32.42
CA TRP A 359 17.57 3.17 32.13
C TRP A 359 17.53 2.48 30.77
N PHE A 360 18.21 3.01 29.75
CA PHE A 360 18.25 2.40 28.42
C PHE A 360 19.08 1.12 28.44
N LYS A 361 20.22 1.12 29.15
CA LYS A 361 20.98 -0.11 29.43
C LYS A 361 20.11 -1.17 30.09
N SER A 362 19.23 -0.81 31.02
CA SER A 362 18.31 -1.80 31.63
C SER A 362 17.36 -2.44 30.61
N LEU A 363 16.91 -1.70 29.60
CA LEU A 363 16.07 -2.23 28.52
C LEU A 363 16.86 -3.19 27.62
N VAL A 364 18.07 -2.80 27.22
CA VAL A 364 18.97 -3.66 26.44
C VAL A 364 19.33 -4.93 27.22
N ALA A 365 19.48 -4.84 28.55
CA ALA A 365 19.71 -6.02 29.39
C ALA A 365 18.51 -6.97 29.38
N CYS A 366 17.28 -6.44 29.50
CA CYS A 366 16.07 -7.24 29.32
C CYS A 366 16.00 -7.88 27.94
N GLU A 367 16.36 -7.14 26.88
CA GLU A 367 16.42 -7.69 25.53
C GLU A 367 17.41 -8.86 25.44
N PHE A 368 18.64 -8.67 25.92
CA PHE A 368 19.70 -9.67 25.83
C PHE A 368 19.43 -10.93 26.68
N PHE A 369 18.96 -10.77 27.92
CA PHE A 369 18.81 -11.89 28.84
C PHE A 369 17.43 -12.56 28.81
N VAL A 370 16.38 -11.82 28.42
CA VAL A 370 14.99 -12.33 28.45
C VAL A 370 14.43 -12.49 27.05
N GLN A 371 14.56 -11.48 26.19
CA GLN A 371 13.92 -11.51 24.87
C GLN A 371 14.70 -12.36 23.87
N LEU A 372 16.03 -12.33 23.89
CA LEU A 372 16.86 -13.09 22.95
C LEU A 372 16.60 -14.60 23.01
N PRO A 373 16.52 -15.28 24.19
CA PRO A 373 16.08 -16.66 24.27
C PRO A 373 14.68 -16.87 23.66
N PHE A 374 13.76 -15.92 23.90
CA PHE A 374 12.42 -15.97 23.32
C PHE A 374 12.42 -15.82 21.80
N PHE A 375 13.35 -15.08 21.18
CA PHE A 375 13.42 -14.95 19.71
C PHE A 375 13.59 -16.31 19.02
N PHE A 376 14.40 -17.20 19.60
CA PHE A 376 14.55 -18.56 19.07
C PHE A 376 13.27 -19.39 19.24
N VAL A 377 12.59 -19.27 20.39
CA VAL A 377 11.29 -19.93 20.63
C VAL A 377 10.24 -19.41 19.66
N ALA A 378 10.20 -18.10 19.44
CA ALA A 378 9.29 -17.42 18.53
C ALA A 378 9.50 -17.89 17.09
N LEU A 379 10.76 -17.95 16.62
CA LEU A 379 11.09 -18.48 15.29
C LEU A 379 10.63 -19.92 15.13
N TRP A 380 10.96 -20.79 16.09
CA TRP A 380 10.52 -22.18 16.05
C TRP A 380 8.99 -22.31 15.99
N ALA A 381 8.27 -21.57 16.84
CA ALA A 381 6.80 -21.59 16.87
C ALA A 381 6.18 -21.10 15.56
N LEU A 382 6.75 -20.03 14.97
CA LEU A 382 6.28 -19.46 13.71
C LEU A 382 6.60 -20.34 12.50
N PHE A 383 7.78 -20.97 12.45
CA PHE A 383 8.18 -21.85 11.35
C PHE A 383 7.37 -23.15 11.32
N TYR A 384 7.12 -23.75 12.48
CA TYR A 384 6.41 -25.03 12.59
C TYR A 384 4.91 -24.88 12.91
N GLU A 385 4.41 -23.64 12.97
CA GLU A 385 3.01 -23.31 13.27
C GLU A 385 2.52 -23.92 14.60
N LYS A 386 3.36 -23.89 15.63
CA LYS A 386 3.08 -24.47 16.95
C LYS A 386 2.76 -23.40 17.98
N TYR A 387 1.47 -23.11 18.15
CA TYR A 387 0.97 -22.07 19.07
C TYR A 387 0.21 -22.67 20.25
N SER A 388 0.94 -23.17 21.25
CA SER A 388 0.31 -23.54 22.53
C SER A 388 -0.16 -22.28 23.26
N PRO A 389 -1.14 -22.35 24.19
CA PRO A 389 -1.56 -21.20 24.98
C PRO A 389 -0.40 -20.48 25.66
N THR A 390 0.59 -21.23 26.17
CA THR A 390 1.81 -20.68 26.76
C THR A 390 2.64 -19.90 25.75
N VAL A 391 2.89 -20.47 24.56
CA VAL A 391 3.68 -19.82 23.51
C VAL A 391 2.98 -18.55 23.00
N SER A 392 1.65 -18.60 22.80
CA SER A 392 0.86 -17.43 22.42
C SER A 392 0.94 -16.32 23.47
N MET A 393 0.88 -16.65 24.76
CA MET A 393 1.04 -15.67 25.83
C MET A 393 2.44 -15.06 25.87
N LEU A 394 3.49 -15.81 25.51
CA LEU A 394 4.83 -15.24 25.39
C LEU A 394 4.93 -14.20 24.26
N PHE A 395 4.27 -14.42 23.12
CA PHE A 395 4.18 -13.42 22.06
C PHE A 395 3.45 -12.14 22.52
N VAL A 396 2.37 -12.29 23.28
CA VAL A 396 1.62 -11.16 23.84
C VAL A 396 2.48 -10.41 24.86
N ALA A 397 3.15 -11.12 25.77
CA ALA A 397 4.02 -10.52 26.78
C ALA A 397 5.19 -9.76 26.14
N TYR A 398 5.84 -10.37 25.15
CA TYR A 398 6.89 -9.72 24.37
C TYR A 398 6.36 -8.46 23.66
N GLY A 399 5.23 -8.58 22.95
CA GLY A 399 4.60 -7.50 22.24
C GLY A 399 4.31 -6.29 23.14
N ALA A 400 3.72 -6.55 24.30
CA ALA A 400 3.40 -5.53 25.31
C ALA A 400 4.66 -4.88 25.89
N HIS A 401 5.67 -5.69 26.21
CA HIS A 401 6.93 -5.18 26.77
C HIS A 401 7.66 -4.27 25.77
N VAL A 402 7.84 -4.68 24.52
CA VAL A 402 8.54 -3.84 23.53
C VAL A 402 7.75 -2.58 23.21
N ALA A 403 6.43 -2.67 23.03
CA ALA A 403 5.60 -1.50 22.75
C ALA A 403 5.65 -0.45 23.88
N THR A 404 5.68 -0.90 25.14
CA THR A 404 5.76 0.01 26.30
C THR A 404 7.17 0.58 26.51
N THR A 405 8.21 -0.23 26.32
CA THR A 405 9.61 0.22 26.46
C THR A 405 10.07 1.16 25.35
N LEU A 406 9.37 1.18 24.20
CA LEU A 406 9.62 2.15 23.14
C LEU A 406 9.14 3.58 23.48
N VAL A 407 8.18 3.72 24.39
CA VAL A 407 7.65 5.04 24.80
C VAL A 407 8.75 5.97 25.33
N PRO A 408 9.59 5.58 26.33
CA PRO A 408 10.68 6.44 26.80
C PRO A 408 11.77 6.68 25.74
N ILE A 409 11.99 5.74 24.82
CA ILE A 409 12.93 5.90 23.69
C ILE A 409 12.45 7.03 22.77
N LEU A 410 11.19 6.95 22.31
CA LEU A 410 10.61 7.96 21.42
C LEU A 410 10.49 9.32 22.11
N ALA A 411 10.14 9.35 23.40
CA ALA A 411 10.12 10.58 24.18
C ALA A 411 11.51 11.26 24.25
N THR A 412 12.58 10.46 24.39
CA THR A 412 13.95 10.98 24.40
C THR A 412 14.33 11.57 23.04
N PHE A 413 13.94 10.92 21.94
CA PHE A 413 14.17 11.45 20.59
C PHE A 413 13.43 12.76 20.33
N LEU A 414 12.18 12.87 20.78
CA LEU A 414 11.40 14.12 20.67
C LEU A 414 12.01 15.27 21.49
N ALA A 415 12.60 14.96 22.64
CA ALA A 415 13.24 15.95 23.51
C ALA A 415 14.65 16.34 23.05
N SER A 416 15.28 15.55 22.16
CA SER A 416 16.67 15.74 21.75
C SER A 416 16.78 16.59 20.47
N PRO A 417 17.43 17.76 20.52
CA PRO A 417 17.60 18.60 19.34
C PRO A 417 18.51 17.93 18.31
N GLY A 418 18.14 17.99 17.03
CA GLY A 418 18.95 17.48 15.92
C GLY A 418 18.74 16.00 15.58
N VAL A 419 17.79 15.31 16.21
CA VAL A 419 17.44 13.92 15.84
C VAL A 419 16.76 13.90 14.46
N PRO A 420 17.30 13.19 13.46
CA PRO A 420 16.68 13.08 12.14
C PRO A 420 15.34 12.34 12.18
N SER A 421 14.38 12.76 11.36
CA SER A 421 13.11 12.05 11.17
C SER A 421 13.28 10.59 10.72
N LEU A 422 14.40 10.30 10.04
CA LEU A 422 14.78 8.95 9.64
C LEU A 422 14.98 8.02 10.85
N LEU A 423 15.45 8.52 11.99
CA LEU A 423 15.62 7.69 13.20
C LEU A 423 14.27 7.19 13.73
N PHE A 424 13.24 8.03 13.72
CA PHE A 424 11.87 7.63 14.07
C PHE A 424 11.36 6.52 13.14
N ALA A 425 11.65 6.62 11.84
CA ALA A 425 11.28 5.59 10.88
C ALA A 425 12.02 4.26 11.11
N ILE A 426 13.28 4.29 11.58
CA ILE A 426 14.05 3.10 11.93
C ILE A 426 13.42 2.37 13.13
N TYR A 427 12.92 3.10 14.13
CA TYR A 427 12.31 2.52 15.33
C TYR A 427 10.82 2.17 15.16
N ALA A 428 10.12 2.72 14.17
CA ALA A 428 8.69 2.48 13.95
C ALA A 428 8.30 0.99 13.79
N PRO A 429 9.07 0.13 13.07
CA PRO A 429 8.78 -1.31 13.00
C PRO A 429 8.78 -1.99 14.36
N TYR A 430 9.65 -1.56 15.29
CA TYR A 430 9.74 -2.06 16.66
C TYR A 430 8.56 -1.61 17.55
N PHE A 431 7.73 -0.68 17.07
CA PHE A 431 6.45 -0.38 17.69
C PHE A 431 5.31 -1.19 17.05
N ILE A 432 5.21 -1.10 15.73
CA ILE A 432 4.05 -1.57 14.96
C ILE A 432 3.96 -3.10 15.02
N ILE A 433 5.08 -3.80 14.84
CA ILE A 433 5.10 -5.27 14.79
C ILE A 433 4.82 -5.88 16.17
N PRO A 434 5.46 -5.44 17.27
CA PRO A 434 5.11 -5.88 18.62
C PRO A 434 3.66 -5.61 18.99
N LEU A 435 3.12 -4.45 18.62
CA LEU A 435 1.72 -4.13 18.87
C LEU A 435 0.78 -5.06 18.07
N SER A 436 1.11 -5.39 16.82
CA SER A 436 0.31 -6.33 16.02
C SER A 436 0.40 -7.77 16.53
N LEU A 437 1.54 -8.18 17.12
CA LEU A 437 1.69 -9.48 17.77
C LEU A 437 0.70 -9.68 18.92
N ILE A 438 0.46 -8.62 19.72
CA ILE A 438 -0.55 -8.65 20.78
C ILE A 438 -1.90 -9.01 20.17
N PHE A 439 -2.38 -8.26 19.18
CA PHE A 439 -3.70 -8.50 18.59
C PHE A 439 -3.82 -9.84 17.86
N TYR A 440 -2.72 -10.34 17.31
CA TYR A 440 -2.69 -11.61 16.58
C TYR A 440 -2.76 -12.83 17.51
N PHE A 441 -2.11 -12.77 18.67
CA PHE A 441 -2.04 -13.89 19.62
C PHE A 441 -2.95 -13.75 20.84
N LEU A 442 -3.57 -12.58 21.05
CA LEU A 442 -4.56 -12.41 22.10
C LEU A 442 -5.74 -13.34 21.80
N PRO A 443 -6.17 -14.19 22.75
CA PRO A 443 -7.40 -14.93 22.61
C PRO A 443 -8.56 -13.93 22.67
N TRP A 444 -8.98 -13.43 21.51
CA TRP A 444 -10.30 -12.82 21.39
C TRP A 444 -11.29 -13.89 21.80
N SER A 445 -12.06 -13.62 22.85
CA SER A 445 -13.03 -14.54 23.43
C SER A 445 -13.74 -15.32 22.32
N THR A 446 -13.43 -16.60 22.19
CA THR A 446 -14.36 -17.55 21.60
C THR A 446 -15.49 -17.69 22.62
N SER A 447 -16.44 -16.77 22.56
CA SER A 447 -17.78 -17.04 23.05
C SER A 447 -18.29 -18.22 22.24
N SER A 448 -18.39 -19.36 22.94
CA SER A 448 -19.32 -20.48 22.76
C SER A 448 -20.42 -20.27 21.71
#